data_AF-A0A1T4VJ57-F1
#
_entry.id   AF-A0A1T4VJ57-F1
#
_cell.length_a   1.000
_cell.length_b   1.000
_cell.length_c   1.000
_cell.angle_alpha   90.00
_cell.angle_beta   90.00
_cell.angle_gamma   90.00
#
_symmetry.space_group_name_H-M   'P 1'
#
loop_
_entity.id
_entity.type
_entity.pdbx_description
1 polymer ?
#
loop_
_entity_poly.entity_id
_entity_poly.type
_entity_poly.pdbx_seq_one_letter_code
_entity_poly.pdbx_strand_id
1 'polypeptide(L)'
;MDFLSAYRKKFMNDRKYTREYAKRDERRDERRPDARDKRSITEELVSIDRQLTRLLGKRCYLLSKAANARKRKGRALADPGQERRMRSAWDELVKREGLDAATTRKLFNLANGLAYNSVRNENSNKSRTFKLFPKCESLDVSIDGPRDLEETRMWAAVAAAAEAKTELHPIVLNDALADLLKALNKGGASLIFEKGKVINAGKAPDFHEQKIYVGNETLNLYLCMAMVLGQPGISTFTGGASLKVMDLRAVAHVFAGLGVRLASLEPQSAGVPVRMESGGMTSARFSVPEGFPAEAAAALALFGPTYPDGIAFTWDESWDDEGLLRRVAALLKECGVPCELKKDSFSVRPARYAVPKNPAISLDPMLCASVLAVPYATEGKVVLKGRWPAKRRIAGEIESFLKSLGCTVNVSKEDITVELNARPEALDFELEHCSELVPLALAASLVAKSGGRIAIAEDFDSATAMDLGDRLGRFVRVKPGRLVVTGSDRGSSWVESEESWVSPTADWTLALALVSFVAPGILLANPGDLASVWPDFWQLFVNGFVPQPDKKEPEESGKKGRRVRIG
;
A
#
# COMPACT_ATOMS: atom_id res chain seq x y z
N MET A 1 -16.67 -18.32 -31.32
CA MET A 1 -16.68 -17.49 -32.54
C MET A 1 -17.59 -16.30 -32.22
N ASP A 2 -17.19 -15.02 -32.29
CA ASP A 2 -16.21 -14.41 -33.17
C ASP A 2 -15.51 -13.20 -32.49
N PHE A 3 -14.71 -13.47 -31.46
CA PHE A 3 -13.88 -12.47 -30.75
C PHE A 3 -12.72 -11.96 -31.63
N LEU A 4 -12.32 -12.75 -32.64
CA LEU A 4 -11.34 -12.38 -33.67
C LEU A 4 -11.88 -11.31 -34.62
N SER A 5 -13.18 -11.32 -34.93
CA SER A 5 -13.86 -10.27 -35.72
C SER A 5 -13.90 -8.93 -34.97
N ALA A 6 -14.20 -8.96 -33.66
CA ALA A 6 -14.16 -7.76 -32.81
C ALA A 6 -12.74 -7.19 -32.62
N TYR A 7 -11.73 -8.07 -32.47
CA TYR A 7 -10.34 -7.65 -32.34
C TYR A 7 -9.75 -7.13 -33.66
N ARG A 8 -10.12 -7.72 -34.82
CA ARG A 8 -9.77 -7.19 -36.15
C ARG A 8 -10.45 -5.84 -36.43
N LYS A 9 -11.72 -5.65 -36.03
CA LYS A 9 -12.40 -4.35 -36.14
C LYS A 9 -11.72 -3.28 -35.26
N LYS A 10 -11.29 -3.63 -34.04
CA LYS A 10 -10.57 -2.70 -33.16
C LYS A 10 -9.17 -2.35 -33.68
N PHE A 11 -8.43 -3.32 -34.24
CA PHE A 11 -7.14 -3.07 -34.89
C PHE A 11 -7.25 -2.31 -36.23
N MET A 12 -8.33 -2.51 -36.99
CA MET A 12 -8.62 -1.73 -38.21
C MET A 12 -9.10 -0.32 -37.88
N ASN A 13 -9.86 -0.14 -36.80
CA ASN A 13 -10.18 1.18 -36.26
C ASN A 13 -8.93 1.86 -35.71
N ASP A 14 -8.05 1.19 -34.98
CA ASP A 14 -6.75 1.74 -34.54
C ASP A 14 -5.87 2.14 -35.72
N ARG A 15 -5.90 1.41 -36.85
CA ARG A 15 -5.23 1.80 -38.11
C ARG A 15 -5.88 3.00 -38.80
N LYS A 16 -7.20 3.17 -38.70
CA LYS A 16 -7.91 4.38 -39.17
C LYS A 16 -7.64 5.56 -38.23
N TYR A 17 -7.65 5.35 -36.93
CA TYR A 17 -7.37 6.32 -35.87
C TYR A 17 -5.90 6.79 -35.92
N THR A 18 -4.94 5.87 -36.13
CA THR A 18 -3.52 6.22 -36.40
C THR A 18 -3.34 6.87 -37.76
N ARG A 19 -4.14 6.55 -38.80
CA ARG A 19 -4.10 7.29 -40.08
C ARG A 19 -4.73 8.67 -40.00
N GLU A 20 -5.74 8.87 -39.17
CA GLU A 20 -6.40 10.16 -38.99
C GLU A 20 -5.52 11.10 -38.15
N TYR A 21 -4.85 10.57 -37.11
CA TYR A 21 -3.82 11.30 -36.37
C TYR A 21 -2.53 11.49 -37.18
N ALA A 22 -2.05 10.48 -37.92
CA ALA A 22 -0.92 10.66 -38.83
C ALA A 22 -1.23 11.67 -39.94
N LYS A 23 -2.45 11.69 -40.48
CA LYS A 23 -2.88 12.74 -41.44
C LYS A 23 -3.09 14.11 -40.79
N ARG A 24 -3.36 14.18 -39.48
CA ARG A 24 -3.51 15.45 -38.73
C ARG A 24 -2.15 16.02 -38.34
N ASP A 25 -1.17 15.16 -38.08
CA ASP A 25 0.26 15.52 -37.94
C ASP A 25 0.87 15.86 -39.32
N GLU A 26 0.64 15.07 -40.36
CA GLU A 26 1.11 15.33 -41.74
C GLU A 26 0.51 16.63 -42.32
N ARG A 27 -0.75 16.98 -42.01
CA ARG A 27 -1.36 18.27 -42.43
C ARG A 27 -0.85 19.48 -41.64
N ARG A 28 -0.19 19.29 -40.49
CA ARG A 28 0.57 20.37 -39.83
C ARG A 28 1.96 20.56 -40.44
N ASP A 29 2.49 19.54 -41.11
CA ASP A 29 3.83 19.51 -41.72
C ASP A 29 3.90 20.02 -43.18
N GLU A 30 2.78 20.39 -43.82
CA GLU A 30 2.78 20.96 -45.19
C GLU A 30 2.93 22.50 -45.23
N ARG A 31 3.55 23.11 -44.22
CA ARG A 31 4.11 24.46 -44.36
C ARG A 31 5.59 24.34 -44.72
N ARG A 32 5.96 24.92 -45.87
CA ARG A 32 7.34 24.98 -46.38
C ARG A 32 8.33 25.45 -45.31
N PRO A 33 9.59 24.96 -45.36
CA PRO A 33 10.51 25.01 -44.23
C PRO A 33 11.20 26.37 -44.17
N ASP A 34 10.72 27.25 -43.31
CA ASP A 34 11.50 28.38 -42.83
C ASP A 34 11.45 28.40 -41.31
N ALA A 35 12.65 28.45 -40.73
CA ALA A 35 13.02 28.26 -39.33
C ALA A 35 12.97 26.79 -38.84
N ARG A 36 14.15 26.25 -38.51
CA ARG A 36 14.29 25.10 -37.62
C ARG A 36 13.40 25.34 -36.39
N ASP A 37 12.28 24.65 -36.32
CA ASP A 37 11.46 24.57 -35.12
C ASP A 37 12.27 23.78 -34.10
N LYS A 38 13.13 24.50 -33.37
CA LYS A 38 13.88 23.97 -32.25
C LYS A 38 12.84 23.64 -31.20
N ARG A 39 12.27 22.43 -31.27
CA ARG A 39 11.53 21.84 -30.16
C ARG A 39 12.33 22.14 -28.91
N SER A 40 11.66 22.66 -27.90
CA SER A 40 12.32 22.89 -26.62
C SER A 40 12.90 21.56 -26.14
N ILE A 41 14.01 21.60 -25.41
CA ILE A 41 14.60 20.39 -24.80
C ILE A 41 13.52 19.62 -24.02
N THR A 42 12.60 20.34 -23.36
CA THR A 42 11.45 19.76 -22.68
C THR A 42 10.53 18.97 -23.61
N GLU A 43 10.18 19.48 -24.79
CA GLU A 43 9.35 18.76 -25.76
C GLU A 43 10.06 17.52 -26.33
N GLU A 44 11.38 17.59 -26.52
CA GLU A 44 12.18 16.43 -26.91
C GLU A 44 12.18 15.36 -25.81
N LEU A 45 12.37 15.74 -24.55
CA LEU A 45 12.28 14.84 -23.40
C LEU A 45 10.89 14.21 -23.28
N VAL A 46 9.81 14.99 -23.41
CA VAL A 46 8.43 14.47 -23.41
C VAL A 46 8.21 13.46 -24.54
N SER A 47 8.79 13.69 -25.72
CA SER A 47 8.73 12.73 -26.84
C SER A 47 9.44 11.42 -26.49
N ILE A 48 10.63 11.51 -25.88
CA ILE A 48 11.40 10.35 -25.41
C ILE A 48 10.62 9.59 -24.33
N ASP A 49 10.05 10.26 -23.34
CA ASP A 49 9.28 9.62 -22.25
C ASP A 49 8.04 8.89 -22.76
N ARG A 50 7.35 9.45 -23.77
CA ARG A 50 6.25 8.77 -24.46
C ARG A 50 6.72 7.49 -25.15
N GLN A 51 7.90 7.52 -25.78
CA GLN A 51 8.48 6.34 -26.42
C GLN A 51 8.91 5.29 -25.38
N LEU A 52 9.59 5.70 -24.31
CA LEU A 52 10.01 4.85 -23.20
C LEU A 52 8.80 4.14 -22.58
N THR A 53 7.73 4.87 -22.29
CA THR A 53 6.50 4.33 -21.70
C THR A 53 5.82 3.31 -22.63
N ARG A 54 5.76 3.59 -23.94
CA ARG A 54 5.22 2.64 -24.94
C ARG A 54 6.06 1.36 -25.03
N LEU A 55 7.38 1.49 -25.03
CA LEU A 55 8.29 0.34 -25.05
C LEU A 55 8.19 -0.49 -23.76
N LEU A 56 8.08 0.18 -22.61
CA LEU A 56 7.87 -0.45 -21.32
C LEU A 56 6.54 -1.22 -21.29
N GLY A 57 5.45 -0.64 -21.80
CA GLY A 57 4.16 -1.31 -21.94
C GLY A 57 4.23 -2.56 -22.82
N LYS A 58 4.90 -2.47 -23.98
CA LYS A 58 5.14 -3.63 -24.87
C LYS A 58 5.97 -4.72 -24.18
N ARG A 59 7.03 -4.34 -23.48
CA ARG A 59 7.88 -5.26 -22.69
C ARG A 59 7.07 -5.97 -21.61
N CYS A 60 6.28 -5.20 -20.85
CA CYS A 60 5.41 -5.74 -19.80
C CYS A 60 4.42 -6.74 -20.38
N TYR A 61 3.72 -6.40 -21.47
CA TYR A 61 2.80 -7.33 -22.14
C TYR A 61 3.45 -8.67 -22.53
N LEU A 62 4.64 -8.63 -23.14
CA LEU A 62 5.36 -9.84 -23.55
C LEU A 62 5.80 -10.68 -22.35
N LEU A 63 6.32 -10.03 -21.30
CA LEU A 63 6.76 -10.72 -20.09
C LEU A 63 5.58 -11.30 -19.30
N SER A 64 4.46 -10.57 -19.19
CA SER A 64 3.22 -11.05 -18.58
C SER A 64 2.65 -12.24 -19.34
N LYS A 65 2.68 -12.23 -20.68
CA LYS A 65 2.27 -13.39 -21.50
C LYS A 65 3.12 -14.63 -21.21
N ALA A 66 4.45 -14.47 -21.10
CA ALA A 66 5.35 -15.55 -20.74
C ALA A 66 5.10 -16.06 -19.32
N ALA A 67 4.96 -15.16 -18.34
CA ALA A 67 4.67 -15.48 -16.94
C ALA A 67 3.32 -16.20 -16.80
N ASN A 68 2.28 -15.78 -17.53
CA ASN A 68 0.98 -16.44 -17.55
C ASN A 68 1.04 -17.86 -18.12
N ALA A 69 1.82 -18.08 -19.17
CA ALA A 69 2.04 -19.42 -19.70
C ALA A 69 2.73 -20.34 -18.67
N ARG A 70 3.58 -19.79 -17.80
CA ARG A 70 4.23 -20.53 -16.69
C ARG A 70 3.27 -20.78 -15.54
N LYS A 71 2.50 -19.77 -15.11
CA LYS A 71 1.45 -19.87 -14.09
C LYS A 71 0.46 -20.98 -14.40
N ARG A 72 -0.02 -21.06 -15.65
CA ARG A 72 -0.93 -22.13 -16.13
C ARG A 72 -0.33 -23.53 -16.05
N LYS A 73 0.99 -23.65 -16.03
CA LYS A 73 1.73 -24.91 -15.86
C LYS A 73 2.14 -25.17 -14.41
N GLY A 74 1.62 -24.40 -13.44
CA GLY A 74 1.99 -24.50 -12.03
C GLY A 74 3.44 -24.10 -11.73
N ARG A 75 4.09 -23.35 -12.63
CA ARG A 75 5.49 -22.90 -12.48
C ARG A 75 5.55 -21.48 -11.94
N ALA A 76 6.66 -21.14 -11.31
CA ALA A 76 6.96 -19.77 -10.88
C ALA A 76 6.86 -18.77 -12.05
N LEU A 77 6.36 -17.57 -11.77
CA LEU A 77 6.18 -16.50 -12.77
C LEU A 77 7.49 -16.13 -13.45
N ALA A 78 8.56 -16.00 -12.65
CA ALA A 78 9.90 -15.75 -13.14
C ALA A 78 10.51 -17.02 -13.75
N ASP A 79 11.24 -16.82 -14.86
CA ASP A 79 12.07 -17.83 -15.50
C ASP A 79 13.54 -17.41 -15.34
N PRO A 80 14.35 -18.13 -14.53
CA PRO A 80 15.74 -17.74 -14.28
C PRO A 80 16.59 -17.62 -15.55
N GLY A 81 16.35 -18.49 -16.54
CA GLY A 81 17.10 -18.47 -17.80
C GLY A 81 16.66 -17.32 -18.72
N GLN A 82 15.38 -16.94 -18.67
CA GLN A 82 14.89 -15.75 -19.36
C GLN A 82 15.41 -14.47 -18.70
N GLU A 83 15.29 -14.36 -17.37
CA GLU A 83 15.76 -13.20 -16.61
C GLU A 83 17.26 -12.99 -16.78
N ARG A 84 18.07 -14.05 -16.73
CA ARG A 84 19.52 -13.96 -16.97
C ARG A 84 19.84 -13.38 -18.35
N ARG A 85 19.18 -13.87 -19.41
CA ARG A 85 19.37 -13.36 -20.79
C ARG A 85 18.96 -11.88 -20.92
N MET A 86 17.82 -11.52 -20.35
CA MET A 86 17.35 -10.13 -20.36
C MET A 86 18.29 -9.21 -19.57
N ARG A 87 18.84 -9.70 -18.45
CA ARG A 87 19.80 -8.96 -17.61
C ARG A 87 21.12 -8.74 -18.36
N SER A 88 21.67 -9.76 -19.01
CA SER A 88 22.88 -9.60 -19.83
C SER A 88 22.72 -8.55 -20.92
N ALA A 89 21.57 -8.50 -21.59
CA ALA A 89 21.28 -7.47 -22.58
C ALA A 89 21.23 -6.05 -21.99
N TRP A 90 20.75 -5.90 -20.75
CA TRP A 90 20.79 -4.62 -20.03
C TRP A 90 22.22 -4.25 -19.64
N ASP A 91 23.01 -5.20 -19.12
CA ASP A 91 24.40 -4.96 -18.72
C ASP A 91 25.30 -4.54 -19.91
N GLU A 92 25.06 -5.08 -21.10
CA GLU A 92 25.74 -4.66 -22.34
C GLU A 92 25.42 -3.20 -22.69
N LEU A 93 24.15 -2.81 -22.59
CA LEU A 93 23.70 -1.45 -22.87
C LEU A 93 24.27 -0.45 -21.84
N VAL A 94 24.25 -0.82 -20.56
CA VAL A 94 24.84 -0.02 -19.47
C VAL A 94 26.29 0.32 -19.76
N LYS A 95 27.08 -0.68 -20.18
CA LYS A 95 28.50 -0.49 -20.51
C LYS A 95 28.69 0.41 -21.73
N ARG A 96 27.86 0.26 -22.76
CA ARG A 96 27.98 1.01 -24.01
C ARG A 96 27.61 2.49 -23.83
N GLU A 97 26.57 2.76 -23.07
CA GLU A 97 26.02 4.11 -22.87
C GLU A 97 26.60 4.82 -21.63
N GLY A 98 27.49 4.16 -20.87
CA GLY A 98 28.11 4.72 -19.67
C GLY A 98 27.13 4.97 -18.52
N LEU A 99 26.05 4.18 -18.42
CA LEU A 99 25.02 4.36 -17.39
C LEU A 99 25.48 3.78 -16.04
N ASP A 100 24.88 4.29 -14.95
CA ASP A 100 25.09 3.70 -13.62
C ASP A 100 24.46 2.30 -13.55
N ALA A 101 25.31 1.30 -13.28
CA ALA A 101 24.91 -0.10 -13.24
C ALA A 101 23.95 -0.40 -12.08
N ALA A 102 24.13 0.25 -10.93
CA ALA A 102 23.30 0.02 -9.75
C ALA A 102 21.86 0.49 -10.00
N THR A 103 21.69 1.71 -10.50
CA THR A 103 20.39 2.31 -10.84
C THR A 103 19.71 1.54 -11.97
N THR A 104 20.45 1.15 -13.00
CA THR A 104 19.88 0.40 -14.13
C THR A 104 19.37 -0.98 -13.70
N ARG A 105 20.00 -1.64 -12.73
CA ARG A 105 19.49 -2.88 -12.15
C ARG A 105 18.23 -2.68 -11.32
N LYS A 106 18.14 -1.58 -10.55
CA LYS A 106 16.88 -1.23 -9.87
C LYS A 106 15.75 -1.05 -10.89
N LEU A 107 16.02 -0.32 -11.98
CA LEU A 107 15.07 -0.13 -13.08
C LEU A 107 14.68 -1.46 -13.73
N PHE A 108 15.62 -2.39 -13.95
CA PHE A 108 15.31 -3.74 -14.48
C PHE A 108 14.35 -4.50 -13.56
N ASN A 109 14.60 -4.50 -12.26
CA ASN A 109 13.77 -5.18 -11.26
C ASN A 109 12.37 -4.56 -11.18
N LEU A 110 12.26 -3.22 -11.21
CA LEU A 110 10.98 -2.51 -11.26
C LEU A 110 10.21 -2.81 -12.55
N ALA A 111 10.88 -2.78 -13.71
CA ALA A 111 10.27 -3.10 -15.01
C ALA A 111 9.77 -4.55 -15.09
N ASN A 112 10.46 -5.50 -14.46
CA ASN A 112 9.96 -6.87 -14.31
C ASN A 112 8.78 -6.94 -13.33
N GLY A 113 8.86 -6.18 -12.23
CA GLY A 113 7.81 -6.01 -11.24
C GLY A 113 6.47 -5.61 -11.86
N LEU A 114 6.46 -4.61 -12.74
CA LEU A 114 5.26 -4.18 -13.47
C LEU A 114 4.57 -5.36 -14.19
N ALA A 115 5.35 -6.22 -14.86
CA ALA A 115 4.80 -7.37 -15.57
C ALA A 115 4.31 -8.46 -14.59
N TYR A 116 5.08 -8.80 -13.57
CA TYR A 116 4.68 -9.86 -12.63
C TYR A 116 3.48 -9.46 -11.76
N ASN A 117 3.43 -8.20 -11.32
CA ASN A 117 2.29 -7.66 -10.58
C ASN A 117 1.04 -7.72 -11.45
N SER A 118 1.14 -7.37 -12.74
CA SER A 118 -0.01 -7.46 -13.66
C SER A 118 -0.63 -8.87 -13.78
N VAL A 119 0.19 -9.91 -13.61
CA VAL A 119 -0.20 -11.33 -13.68
C VAL A 119 -0.73 -11.86 -12.34
N ARG A 120 -0.22 -11.34 -11.23
CA ARG A 120 -0.76 -11.64 -9.90
C ARG A 120 -2.15 -11.03 -9.74
N ASN A 121 -2.28 -9.81 -10.25
CA ASN A 121 -3.44 -8.96 -10.11
C ASN A 121 -4.42 -9.13 -11.28
N GLU A 122 -4.46 -10.30 -11.95
CA GLU A 122 -5.30 -10.56 -13.14
C GLU A 122 -6.79 -10.20 -12.98
N ASN A 123 -7.30 -10.17 -11.73
CA ASN A 123 -8.67 -9.76 -11.42
C ASN A 123 -8.83 -8.23 -11.25
N SER A 124 -7.85 -7.51 -10.71
CA SER A 124 -7.87 -6.04 -10.59
C SER A 124 -7.37 -5.33 -11.84
N ASN A 125 -6.58 -6.02 -12.68
CA ASN A 125 -5.96 -5.46 -13.88
C ASN A 125 -6.81 -5.57 -15.16
N LYS A 126 -8.07 -6.02 -15.05
CA LYS A 126 -9.09 -5.67 -16.04
C LYS A 126 -9.45 -4.20 -15.80
N SER A 127 -8.50 -3.30 -16.11
CA SER A 127 -8.67 -1.85 -16.09
C SER A 127 -9.85 -1.49 -17.00
N ARG A 128 -11.02 -1.48 -16.38
CA ARG A 128 -12.14 -0.66 -16.80
C ARG A 128 -12.01 0.55 -15.90
N THR A 129 -11.95 1.71 -16.53
CA THR A 129 -12.22 2.98 -15.86
C THR A 129 -13.41 2.80 -14.92
N PHE A 130 -13.21 3.07 -13.64
CA PHE A 130 -14.26 3.00 -12.64
C PHE A 130 -14.91 4.36 -12.53
N LYS A 131 -16.21 4.42 -12.85
CA LYS A 131 -16.97 5.67 -12.77
C LYS A 131 -17.53 5.82 -11.36
N LEU A 132 -17.07 6.84 -10.63
CA LEU A 132 -17.55 7.17 -9.30
C LEU A 132 -18.89 7.88 -9.41
N PHE A 133 -19.95 7.21 -8.97
CA PHE A 133 -21.31 7.74 -8.99
C PHE A 133 -22.04 7.25 -7.72
N PRO A 134 -21.73 7.84 -6.55
CA PRO A 134 -22.37 7.44 -5.31
C PRO A 134 -23.89 7.66 -5.39
N LYS A 135 -24.66 6.79 -4.73
CA LYS A 135 -26.14 6.79 -4.78
C LYS A 135 -26.81 7.32 -3.51
N CYS A 136 -26.05 7.98 -2.65
CA CYS A 136 -26.46 8.34 -1.30
C CYS A 136 -26.44 9.85 -1.14
N GLU A 137 -27.59 10.43 -0.82
CA GLU A 137 -27.77 11.87 -0.59
C GLU A 137 -27.51 12.26 0.86
N SER A 138 -27.79 11.38 1.83
CA SER A 138 -27.46 11.50 3.26
C SER A 138 -27.04 10.14 3.81
N LEU A 139 -26.01 10.12 4.67
CA LEU A 139 -25.37 8.89 5.12
C LEU A 139 -25.54 8.64 6.62
N ASP A 140 -26.50 7.79 6.98
CA ASP A 140 -26.69 7.29 8.35
C ASP A 140 -26.31 5.80 8.44
N VAL A 141 -25.07 5.51 8.84
CA VAL A 141 -24.53 4.15 8.82
C VAL A 141 -23.83 3.76 10.10
N SER A 142 -23.98 2.49 10.48
CA SER A 142 -23.21 1.83 11.53
C SER A 142 -22.63 0.53 11.00
N ILE A 143 -21.32 0.51 10.76
CA ILE A 143 -20.60 -0.62 10.15
C ILE A 143 -19.34 -0.95 10.94
N ASP A 144 -18.78 -2.14 10.71
CA ASP A 144 -17.43 -2.44 11.20
C ASP A 144 -16.39 -1.60 10.45
N GLY A 145 -15.51 -0.92 11.20
CA GLY A 145 -14.41 -0.18 10.61
C GLY A 145 -13.25 -1.09 10.18
N PRO A 146 -12.49 -0.71 9.13
CA PRO A 146 -11.29 -1.43 8.72
C PRO A 146 -10.28 -1.48 9.88
N ARG A 147 -9.65 -2.64 10.06
CA ARG A 147 -8.63 -2.85 11.09
C ARG A 147 -7.25 -2.53 10.57
N ASP A 148 -6.42 -2.04 11.48
CA ASP A 148 -5.04 -1.67 11.20
C ASP A 148 -4.26 -2.87 10.65
N LEU A 149 -3.73 -2.71 9.44
CA LEU A 149 -3.09 -3.81 8.71
C LEU A 149 -1.75 -4.22 9.34
N GLU A 150 -0.99 -3.27 9.87
CA GLU A 150 0.30 -3.56 10.51
C GLU A 150 0.10 -4.31 11.82
N GLU A 151 -0.83 -3.84 12.66
CA GLU A 151 -1.24 -4.48 13.90
C GLU A 151 -1.78 -5.88 13.62
N THR A 152 -2.62 -6.05 12.59
CA THR A 152 -3.11 -7.37 12.15
C THR A 152 -1.96 -8.32 11.79
N ARG A 153 -0.97 -7.85 11.02
CA ARG A 153 0.19 -8.65 10.62
C ARG A 153 1.08 -9.01 11.80
N MET A 154 1.32 -8.08 12.72
CA MET A 154 2.07 -8.34 13.96
C MET A 154 1.36 -9.38 14.83
N TRP A 155 0.04 -9.26 15.03
CA TRP A 155 -0.75 -10.25 15.76
C TRP A 155 -0.71 -11.63 15.11
N ALA A 156 -0.84 -11.72 13.78
CA ALA A 156 -0.77 -12.98 13.06
C ALA A 156 0.60 -13.65 13.23
N ALA A 157 1.69 -12.87 13.15
CA ALA A 157 3.05 -13.38 13.30
C ALA A 157 3.34 -13.83 14.75
N VAL A 158 2.94 -13.06 15.76
CA VAL A 158 3.09 -13.44 17.18
C VAL A 158 2.24 -14.65 17.53
N ALA A 159 0.98 -14.70 17.08
CA ALA A 159 0.12 -15.86 17.32
C ALA A 159 0.74 -17.13 16.71
N ALA A 160 1.30 -17.04 15.49
CA ALA A 160 1.99 -18.15 14.84
C ALA A 160 3.20 -18.60 15.65
N ALA A 161 4.13 -17.69 15.98
CA ALA A 161 5.34 -18.02 16.74
C ALA A 161 5.07 -18.53 18.16
N ALA A 162 4.00 -18.05 18.80
CA ALA A 162 3.60 -18.49 20.13
C ALA A 162 2.77 -19.79 20.13
N GLU A 163 2.51 -20.38 18.97
CA GLU A 163 1.62 -21.55 18.81
C GLU A 163 0.20 -21.30 19.38
N ALA A 164 -0.22 -20.04 19.42
CA ALA A 164 -1.46 -19.65 20.06
C ALA A 164 -2.66 -19.93 19.17
N LYS A 165 -3.70 -20.57 19.73
CA LYS A 165 -5.00 -20.72 19.07
C LYS A 165 -5.76 -19.40 19.18
N THR A 166 -5.77 -18.65 18.10
CA THR A 166 -6.26 -17.27 18.06
C THR A 166 -7.10 -17.01 16.82
N GLU A 167 -8.15 -16.21 16.97
CA GLU A 167 -8.96 -15.66 15.89
C GLU A 167 -8.79 -14.13 15.84
N LEU A 168 -8.38 -13.61 14.69
CA LEU A 168 -8.32 -12.17 14.42
C LEU A 168 -9.55 -11.79 13.59
N HIS A 169 -10.30 -10.78 14.03
CA HIS A 169 -11.52 -10.32 13.35
C HIS A 169 -11.91 -8.88 13.77
N PRO A 170 -12.68 -8.15 12.94
CA PRO A 170 -12.93 -8.40 11.51
C PRO A 170 -11.69 -8.03 10.68
N ILE A 171 -11.31 -8.87 9.72
CA ILE A 171 -10.11 -8.68 8.90
C ILE A 171 -10.47 -8.56 7.43
N VAL A 172 -9.92 -7.54 6.79
CA VAL A 172 -9.89 -7.41 5.32
C VAL A 172 -8.64 -8.11 4.81
N LEU A 173 -8.81 -9.12 3.94
CA LEU A 173 -7.68 -9.83 3.34
C LEU A 173 -7.14 -9.07 2.13
N ASN A 174 -6.00 -8.43 2.31
CA ASN A 174 -5.27 -7.80 1.22
C ASN A 174 -3.98 -8.58 0.86
N ASP A 175 -3.26 -8.11 -0.16
CA ASP A 175 -2.09 -8.82 -0.69
C ASP A 175 -0.96 -8.93 0.35
N ALA A 176 -0.72 -7.86 1.12
CA ALA A 176 0.28 -7.81 2.17
C ALA A 176 0.05 -8.87 3.26
N LEU A 177 -1.19 -8.94 3.78
CA LEU A 177 -1.57 -9.94 4.76
C LEU A 177 -1.55 -11.34 4.13
N ALA A 178 -2.10 -11.51 2.93
CA ALA A 178 -2.12 -12.81 2.25
C ALA A 178 -0.71 -13.36 2.04
N ASP A 179 0.25 -12.53 1.65
CA ASP A 179 1.64 -12.95 1.45
C ASP A 179 2.33 -13.29 2.78
N LEU A 180 2.05 -12.58 3.87
CA LEU A 180 2.53 -12.96 5.21
C LEU A 180 1.98 -14.33 5.63
N LEU A 181 0.67 -14.55 5.48
CA LEU A 181 0.05 -15.82 5.84
C LEU A 181 0.63 -16.99 5.03
N LYS A 182 0.90 -16.79 3.72
CA LYS A 182 1.61 -17.79 2.89
C LYS A 182 3.03 -18.02 3.39
N ALA A 183 3.76 -16.96 3.73
CA ALA A 183 5.14 -17.07 4.21
C ALA A 183 5.20 -17.89 5.51
N LEU A 184 4.31 -17.62 6.47
CA LEU A 184 4.21 -18.37 7.72
C LEU A 184 3.80 -19.83 7.47
N ASN A 185 2.76 -20.07 6.64
CA ASN A 185 2.32 -21.42 6.30
C ASN A 185 3.37 -22.21 5.52
N LYS A 186 4.22 -21.54 4.73
CA LYS A 186 5.36 -22.18 4.05
C LYS A 186 6.38 -22.74 5.05
N GLY A 187 6.50 -22.13 6.23
CA GLY A 187 7.25 -22.67 7.37
C GLY A 187 6.49 -23.71 8.19
N GLY A 188 5.25 -24.08 7.85
CA GLY A 188 4.48 -25.08 8.58
C GLY A 188 3.50 -24.54 9.63
N ALA A 189 3.35 -23.21 9.73
CA ALA A 189 2.24 -22.63 10.47
C ALA A 189 0.87 -23.05 9.87
N SER A 190 -0.21 -22.88 10.63
CA SER A 190 -1.55 -23.30 10.23
C SER A 190 -2.55 -22.15 10.29
N LEU A 191 -2.28 -21.09 9.54
CA LEU A 191 -3.16 -19.94 9.41
C LEU A 191 -4.13 -20.10 8.23
N ILE A 192 -5.40 -19.78 8.47
CA ILE A 192 -6.46 -19.84 7.46
C ILE A 192 -7.21 -18.52 7.49
N PHE A 193 -7.53 -17.98 6.31
CA PHE A 193 -8.50 -16.89 6.20
C PHE A 193 -9.87 -17.45 5.83
N GLU A 194 -10.88 -17.16 6.64
CA GLU A 194 -12.26 -17.58 6.42
C GLU A 194 -13.24 -16.52 6.94
N LYS A 195 -14.17 -16.07 6.09
CA LYS A 195 -15.27 -15.15 6.45
C LYS A 195 -14.82 -13.90 7.24
N GLY A 196 -13.81 -13.20 6.74
CA GLY A 196 -13.31 -11.98 7.40
C GLY A 196 -12.55 -12.27 8.70
N LYS A 197 -12.03 -13.49 8.88
CA LYS A 197 -11.22 -13.87 10.05
C LYS A 197 -9.91 -14.50 9.61
N VAL A 198 -8.86 -14.24 10.38
CA VAL A 198 -7.63 -15.05 10.34
C VAL A 198 -7.65 -15.98 11.55
N ILE A 199 -7.58 -17.29 11.30
CA ILE A 199 -7.62 -18.33 12.33
C ILE A 199 -6.26 -18.99 12.36
N ASN A 200 -5.58 -18.96 13.51
CA ASN A 200 -4.38 -19.75 13.76
C ASN A 200 -4.71 -21.02 14.56
N ALA A 201 -4.35 -22.19 14.02
CA ALA A 201 -4.59 -23.47 14.70
C ALA A 201 -3.53 -23.84 15.76
N GLY A 202 -2.51 -23.00 15.96
CA GLY A 202 -1.47 -23.18 16.97
C GLY A 202 -0.33 -24.08 16.52
N LYS A 203 0.28 -23.75 15.37
CA LYS A 203 1.54 -24.36 14.91
C LYS A 203 2.54 -23.26 14.60
N ALA A 204 3.74 -23.38 15.14
CA ALA A 204 4.82 -22.47 14.86
C ALA A 204 5.42 -22.74 13.48
N PRO A 205 5.82 -21.69 12.74
CA PRO A 205 6.62 -21.86 11.54
C PRO A 205 8.07 -22.24 11.90
N ASP A 206 8.65 -23.10 11.09
CA ASP A 206 10.09 -23.40 11.03
C ASP A 206 10.59 -23.06 9.62
N PHE A 207 11.52 -22.11 9.53
CA PHE A 207 12.11 -21.69 8.25
C PHE A 207 13.47 -22.33 7.98
N HIS A 208 13.92 -23.29 8.80
CA HIS A 208 15.17 -24.00 8.57
C HIS A 208 15.19 -24.68 7.20
N GLU A 209 16.24 -24.40 6.43
CA GLU A 209 16.45 -24.84 5.04
C GLU A 209 15.31 -24.47 4.07
N GLN A 210 14.43 -23.54 4.46
CA GLN A 210 13.35 -23.08 3.60
C GLN A 210 13.73 -21.84 2.79
N LYS A 211 13.14 -21.75 1.60
CA LYS A 211 13.09 -20.52 0.81
C LYS A 211 11.70 -19.89 0.95
N ILE A 212 11.63 -18.78 1.67
CA ILE A 212 10.40 -18.07 2.01
C ILE A 212 10.21 -16.88 1.09
N TYR A 213 9.05 -16.82 0.44
CA TYR A 213 8.61 -15.66 -0.32
C TYR A 213 7.71 -14.79 0.57
N VAL A 214 8.14 -13.57 0.91
CA VAL A 214 7.46 -12.71 1.90
C VAL A 214 6.54 -11.64 1.30
N GLY A 215 6.39 -11.60 -0.02
CA GLY A 215 5.60 -10.58 -0.71
C GLY A 215 6.40 -9.38 -1.19
N ASN A 216 5.79 -8.21 -1.17
CA ASN A 216 6.42 -6.92 -1.53
C ASN A 216 6.68 -6.00 -0.32
N GLU A 217 6.18 -6.35 0.87
CA GLU A 217 6.17 -5.50 2.05
C GLU A 217 7.39 -5.71 2.96
N THR A 218 7.99 -4.62 3.42
CA THR A 218 9.16 -4.60 4.32
C THR A 218 8.85 -5.24 5.66
N LEU A 219 7.72 -4.88 6.28
CA LEU A 219 7.31 -5.44 7.56
C LEU A 219 7.23 -6.98 7.52
N ASN A 220 6.70 -7.57 6.45
CA ASN A 220 6.64 -9.03 6.31
C ASN A 220 8.05 -9.66 6.32
N LEU A 221 9.00 -9.06 5.60
CA LEU A 221 10.39 -9.50 5.58
C LEU A 221 10.99 -9.49 6.98
N TYR A 222 10.86 -8.36 7.69
CA TYR A 222 11.46 -8.18 9.00
C TYR A 222 10.79 -9.04 10.08
N LEU A 223 9.47 -9.22 10.05
CA LEU A 223 8.77 -10.16 10.94
C LEU A 223 9.30 -11.58 10.77
N CYS A 224 9.44 -12.07 9.52
CA CYS A 224 9.96 -13.40 9.26
C CYS A 224 11.45 -13.56 9.65
N MET A 225 12.28 -12.55 9.40
CA MET A 225 13.70 -12.56 9.79
C MET A 225 13.87 -12.54 11.31
N ALA A 226 13.20 -11.61 11.99
CA ALA A 226 13.29 -11.46 13.44
C ALA A 226 12.83 -12.73 14.17
N MET A 227 11.81 -13.42 13.65
CA MET A 227 11.29 -14.66 14.25
C MET A 227 12.33 -15.79 14.34
N VAL A 228 13.26 -15.89 13.38
CA VAL A 228 14.28 -16.95 13.35
C VAL A 228 15.66 -16.48 13.80
N LEU A 229 15.81 -15.19 14.11
CA LEU A 229 17.10 -14.59 14.45
C LEU A 229 17.73 -15.26 15.68
N GLY A 230 16.94 -15.50 16.71
CA GLY A 230 17.36 -16.13 17.96
C GLY A 230 17.66 -17.63 17.89
N GLN A 231 17.38 -18.29 16.76
CA GLN A 231 17.46 -19.74 16.62
C GLN A 231 18.59 -20.16 15.68
N PRO A 232 19.36 -21.23 16.00
CA PRO A 232 20.32 -21.79 15.06
C PRO A 232 19.62 -22.27 13.78
N GLY A 233 20.07 -21.81 12.62
CA GLY A 233 19.47 -22.23 11.36
C GLY A 233 19.90 -21.43 10.15
N ILE A 234 19.47 -21.93 8.99
CA ILE A 234 19.72 -21.31 7.68
C ILE A 234 18.38 -21.11 7.00
N SER A 235 18.08 -19.89 6.58
CA SER A 235 16.84 -19.57 5.88
C SER A 235 17.13 -18.66 4.69
N THR A 236 16.37 -18.79 3.61
CA THR A 236 16.47 -17.89 2.45
C THR A 236 15.20 -17.08 2.31
N PHE A 237 15.32 -15.76 2.32
CA PHE A 237 14.19 -14.85 2.12
C PHE A 237 14.24 -14.23 0.74
N THR A 238 13.08 -14.17 0.07
CA THR A 238 12.91 -13.54 -1.24
C THR A 238 11.58 -12.81 -1.31
N GLY A 239 11.42 -11.94 -2.30
CA GLY A 239 10.29 -11.03 -2.40
C GLY A 239 10.05 -10.56 -3.82
N GLY A 240 9.02 -9.74 -3.99
CA GLY A 240 8.74 -9.08 -5.26
C GLY A 240 9.63 -7.86 -5.48
N ALA A 241 9.26 -7.03 -6.45
CA ALA A 241 10.18 -6.03 -7.01
C ALA A 241 10.65 -4.99 -5.98
N SER A 242 9.76 -4.51 -5.10
CA SER A 242 10.10 -3.52 -4.07
C SER A 242 11.21 -4.02 -3.14
N LEU A 243 11.11 -5.27 -2.65
CA LEU A 243 12.13 -5.86 -1.78
C LEU A 243 13.42 -6.22 -2.52
N LYS A 244 13.41 -6.38 -3.84
CA LYS A 244 14.63 -6.60 -4.64
C LYS A 244 15.47 -5.34 -4.82
N VAL A 245 14.87 -4.15 -4.71
CA VAL A 245 15.55 -2.87 -4.91
C VAL A 245 15.87 -2.14 -3.61
N MET A 246 15.39 -2.66 -2.48
CA MET A 246 15.68 -2.13 -1.15
C MET A 246 17.17 -2.25 -0.78
N ASP A 247 17.57 -1.56 0.28
CA ASP A 247 18.92 -1.63 0.84
C ASP A 247 18.91 -2.30 2.22
N LEU A 248 19.44 -3.52 2.30
CA LEU A 248 19.54 -4.28 3.56
C LEU A 248 20.88 -4.07 4.27
N ARG A 249 21.76 -3.15 3.83
CA ARG A 249 23.10 -3.00 4.43
C ARG A 249 23.07 -2.61 5.90
N ALA A 250 22.22 -1.66 6.29
CA ALA A 250 22.06 -1.27 7.69
C ALA A 250 21.55 -2.46 8.54
N VAL A 251 20.59 -3.21 8.00
CA VAL A 251 20.05 -4.42 8.65
C VAL A 251 21.11 -5.51 8.79
N ALA A 252 21.87 -5.78 7.72
CA ALA A 252 22.96 -6.75 7.72
C ALA A 252 24.05 -6.37 8.74
N HIS A 253 24.36 -5.08 8.90
CA HIS A 253 25.31 -4.59 9.89
C HIS A 253 24.84 -4.87 11.32
N VAL A 254 23.59 -4.51 11.66
CA VAL A 254 23.01 -4.80 12.98
C VAL A 254 22.96 -6.31 13.23
N PHE A 255 22.50 -7.09 12.26
CA PHE A 255 22.39 -8.55 12.39
C PHE A 255 23.75 -9.20 12.59
N ALA A 256 24.80 -8.73 11.91
CA ALA A 256 26.16 -9.22 12.13
C ALA A 256 26.63 -8.97 13.58
N GLY A 257 26.31 -7.79 14.14
CA GLY A 257 26.56 -7.48 15.55
C GLY A 257 25.80 -8.37 16.54
N LEU A 258 24.64 -8.90 16.14
CA LEU A 258 23.85 -9.88 16.91
C LEU A 258 24.29 -11.34 16.68
N GLY A 259 25.33 -11.57 15.87
CA GLY A 259 25.86 -12.91 15.57
C GLY A 259 25.19 -13.61 14.38
N VAL A 260 24.46 -12.86 13.54
CA VAL A 260 23.73 -13.40 12.39
C VAL A 260 24.32 -12.87 11.08
N ARG A 261 24.59 -13.77 10.15
CA ARG A 261 25.09 -13.42 8.82
C ARG A 261 23.96 -13.30 7.81
N LEU A 262 23.81 -12.12 7.21
CA LEU A 262 22.90 -11.89 6.09
C LEU A 262 23.69 -11.74 4.78
N ALA A 263 23.61 -12.74 3.90
CA ALA A 263 24.35 -12.77 2.64
C ALA A 263 23.41 -12.59 1.43
N SER A 264 23.71 -11.61 0.58
CA SER A 264 23.01 -11.45 -0.70
C SER A 264 23.33 -12.61 -1.65
N LEU A 265 22.28 -13.18 -2.25
CA LEU A 265 22.42 -14.26 -3.25
C LEU A 265 22.59 -13.71 -4.67
N GLU A 266 22.37 -12.42 -4.88
CA GLU A 266 22.62 -11.74 -6.15
C GLU A 266 23.81 -10.78 -6.01
N PRO A 267 24.90 -10.98 -6.78
CA PRO A 267 26.06 -10.11 -6.71
C PRO A 267 25.68 -8.65 -6.90
N GLN A 268 26.22 -7.77 -6.04
CA GLN A 268 25.99 -6.32 -6.07
C GLN A 268 24.50 -5.91 -5.92
N SER A 269 23.65 -6.79 -5.40
CA SER A 269 22.31 -6.45 -4.94
C SER A 269 22.33 -6.24 -3.42
N ALA A 270 21.74 -5.13 -2.97
CA ALA A 270 21.54 -4.84 -1.56
C ALA A 270 20.18 -5.33 -1.03
N GLY A 271 19.27 -5.77 -1.91
CA GLY A 271 17.95 -6.28 -1.55
C GLY A 271 17.88 -7.80 -1.54
N VAL A 272 16.66 -8.34 -1.41
CA VAL A 272 16.42 -9.79 -1.50
C VAL A 272 16.62 -10.29 -2.95
N PRO A 273 16.96 -11.58 -3.19
CA PRO A 273 17.04 -12.68 -2.25
C PRO A 273 18.30 -12.66 -1.37
N VAL A 274 18.10 -12.93 -0.08
CA VAL A 274 19.16 -13.03 0.93
C VAL A 274 19.10 -14.36 1.64
N ARG A 275 20.26 -14.91 2.00
CA ARG A 275 20.42 -16.07 2.86
C ARG A 275 20.83 -15.58 4.25
N MET A 276 20.08 -15.97 5.25
CA MET A 276 20.32 -15.68 6.65
C MET A 276 20.86 -16.94 7.32
N GLU A 277 22.01 -16.82 7.97
CA GLU A 277 22.65 -17.88 8.74
C GLU A 277 22.76 -17.39 10.18
N SER A 278 22.00 -18.03 11.08
CA SER A 278 22.06 -17.76 12.52
C SER A 278 22.71 -18.94 13.23
N GLY A 279 23.72 -18.66 14.07
CA GLY A 279 24.33 -19.64 14.97
C GLY A 279 23.65 -19.71 16.33
N GLY A 280 22.49 -19.05 16.51
CA GLY A 280 22.04 -18.58 17.81
C GLY A 280 22.68 -17.23 18.13
N MET A 281 21.91 -16.28 18.64
CA MET A 281 22.37 -14.92 18.92
C MET A 281 23.55 -14.91 19.89
N THR A 282 24.59 -14.14 19.57
CA THR A 282 25.79 -13.98 20.42
C THR A 282 25.77 -12.70 21.25
N SER A 283 24.90 -11.76 20.88
CA SER A 283 24.63 -10.51 21.59
C SER A 283 23.13 -10.21 21.49
N ALA A 284 22.62 -9.48 22.48
CA ALA A 284 21.24 -9.01 22.54
C ALA A 284 21.15 -7.47 22.51
N ARG A 285 22.27 -6.78 22.21
CA ARG A 285 22.35 -5.32 22.29
C ARG A 285 22.94 -4.69 21.05
N PHE A 286 22.38 -3.56 20.63
CA PHE A 286 22.91 -2.71 19.56
C PHE A 286 22.48 -1.26 19.73
N SER A 287 23.19 -0.33 19.09
CA SER A 287 22.70 1.04 18.87
C SER A 287 22.14 1.12 17.46
N VAL A 288 20.97 1.73 17.30
CA VAL A 288 20.31 1.88 16.00
C VAL A 288 21.19 2.77 15.11
N PRO A 289 21.73 2.25 13.98
CA PRO A 289 22.53 3.05 13.09
C PRO A 289 21.65 3.93 12.18
N GLU A 290 22.27 4.93 11.55
CA GLU A 290 21.62 5.75 10.51
C GLU A 290 21.02 4.87 9.40
N GLY A 291 19.79 5.18 9.00
CA GLY A 291 19.08 4.45 7.95
C GLY A 291 18.58 3.05 8.36
N PHE A 292 18.64 2.68 9.65
CA PHE A 292 18.03 1.45 10.12
C PHE A 292 16.50 1.55 10.10
N PRO A 293 15.78 0.63 9.42
CA PRO A 293 14.33 0.73 9.26
C PRO A 293 13.56 0.59 10.58
N ALA A 294 12.56 1.43 10.80
CA ALA A 294 11.70 1.39 11.97
C ALA A 294 10.95 0.04 12.08
N GLU A 295 10.51 -0.54 10.95
CA GLU A 295 9.85 -1.85 10.96
C GLU A 295 10.81 -3.00 11.32
N ALA A 296 12.12 -2.85 11.03
CA ALA A 296 13.12 -3.82 11.46
C ALA A 296 13.32 -3.76 12.99
N ALA A 297 13.44 -2.55 13.55
CA ALA A 297 13.49 -2.36 15.00
C ALA A 297 12.23 -2.89 15.70
N ALA A 298 11.06 -2.61 15.12
CA ALA A 298 9.78 -3.08 15.62
C ALA A 298 9.67 -4.61 15.60
N ALA A 299 10.10 -5.27 14.51
CA ALA A 299 10.10 -6.72 14.43
C ALA A 299 11.08 -7.35 15.45
N LEU A 300 12.27 -6.78 15.62
CA LEU A 300 13.24 -7.22 16.64
C LEU A 300 12.69 -7.03 18.05
N ALA A 301 12.05 -5.90 18.34
CA ALA A 301 11.39 -5.64 19.63
C ALA A 301 10.24 -6.63 19.88
N LEU A 302 9.45 -6.92 18.85
CA LEU A 302 8.30 -7.82 18.90
C LEU A 302 8.72 -9.26 19.19
N PHE A 303 9.80 -9.75 18.57
CA PHE A 303 10.33 -11.11 18.77
C PHE A 303 11.42 -11.22 19.84
N GLY A 304 11.89 -10.09 20.38
CA GLY A 304 12.84 -10.00 21.47
C GLY A 304 12.59 -10.99 22.62
N PRO A 305 11.34 -11.18 23.09
CA PRO A 305 11.03 -12.14 24.15
C PRO A 305 11.43 -13.59 23.85
N THR A 306 11.57 -13.96 22.58
CA THR A 306 11.95 -15.31 22.14
C THR A 306 13.45 -15.51 22.05
N TYR A 307 14.25 -14.45 22.19
CA TYR A 307 15.70 -14.52 22.10
C TYR A 307 16.31 -14.97 23.43
N PRO A 308 17.48 -15.65 23.42
CA PRO A 308 18.08 -16.21 24.63
C PRO A 308 18.23 -15.21 25.79
N ASP A 309 18.67 -13.99 25.48
CA ASP A 309 18.89 -12.91 26.46
C ASP A 309 17.92 -11.73 26.29
N GLY A 310 16.87 -11.90 25.49
CA GLY A 310 15.96 -10.81 25.13
C GLY A 310 16.56 -9.90 24.05
N ILE A 311 16.15 -8.64 24.04
CA ILE A 311 16.82 -7.60 23.23
C ILE A 311 16.77 -6.25 23.93
N ALA A 312 17.82 -5.45 23.75
CA ALA A 312 17.83 -4.04 24.15
C ALA A 312 18.58 -3.20 23.12
N PHE A 313 18.06 -2.02 22.80
CA PHE A 313 18.73 -1.10 21.88
C PHE A 313 18.43 0.36 22.20
N THR A 314 19.33 1.23 21.75
CA THR A 314 19.28 2.68 21.94
C THR A 314 19.31 3.39 20.59
N TRP A 315 18.82 4.62 20.52
CA TRP A 315 18.85 5.45 19.32
C TRP A 315 19.02 6.93 19.66
N ASP A 316 19.52 7.68 18.69
CA ASP A 316 19.66 9.14 18.78
C ASP A 316 18.36 9.84 18.33
N GLU A 317 18.23 11.13 18.66
CA GLU A 317 17.04 11.94 18.37
C GLU A 317 16.70 12.08 16.87
N SER A 318 17.67 11.80 15.98
CA SER A 318 17.47 11.84 14.53
C SER A 318 16.73 10.63 13.97
N TRP A 319 16.59 9.55 14.74
CA TRP A 319 15.90 8.35 14.29
C TRP A 319 14.42 8.41 14.71
N ASP A 320 13.54 8.31 13.72
CA ASP A 320 12.09 8.22 13.92
C ASP A 320 11.64 6.76 13.87
N ASP A 321 10.96 6.30 14.92
CA ASP A 321 10.38 4.96 14.99
C ASP A 321 8.98 4.89 14.35
N GLU A 322 8.46 6.02 13.87
CA GLU A 322 7.11 6.17 13.32
C GLU A 322 6.03 5.69 14.32
N GLY A 323 6.33 5.77 15.62
CA GLY A 323 5.52 5.23 16.70
C GLY A 323 5.32 3.70 16.67
N LEU A 324 6.09 2.95 15.89
CA LEU A 324 6.02 1.49 15.81
C LEU A 324 6.41 0.82 17.12
N LEU A 325 7.41 1.31 17.85
CA LEU A 325 7.81 0.71 19.13
C LEU A 325 6.73 0.87 20.18
N ARG A 326 5.98 1.97 20.16
CA ARG A 326 4.81 2.15 21.03
C ARG A 326 3.70 1.13 20.71
N ARG A 327 3.50 0.81 19.43
CA ARG A 327 2.55 -0.22 18.98
C ARG A 327 2.99 -1.62 19.42
N VAL A 328 4.27 -1.94 19.24
CA VAL A 328 4.87 -3.19 19.72
C VAL A 328 4.74 -3.31 21.24
N ALA A 329 5.07 -2.26 22.01
CA ALA A 329 4.95 -2.28 23.46
C ALA A 329 3.51 -2.51 23.94
N ALA A 330 2.51 -1.93 23.25
CA ALA A 330 1.11 -2.17 23.55
C ALA A 330 0.70 -3.64 23.26
N LEU A 331 1.15 -4.20 22.13
CA LEU A 331 0.91 -5.60 21.78
C LEU A 331 1.57 -6.56 22.79
N LEU A 332 2.85 -6.33 23.12
CA LEU A 332 3.58 -7.13 24.12
C LEU A 332 2.86 -7.10 25.48
N LYS A 333 2.37 -5.92 25.89
CA LYS A 333 1.57 -5.78 27.12
C LYS A 333 0.29 -6.61 27.06
N GLU A 334 -0.44 -6.60 25.94
CA GLU A 334 -1.63 -7.45 25.77
C GLU A 334 -1.29 -8.95 25.78
N CYS A 335 -0.07 -9.32 25.38
CA CYS A 335 0.48 -10.67 25.50
C CYS A 335 1.08 -10.98 26.88
N GLY A 336 0.95 -10.12 27.88
CA GLY A 336 1.52 -10.33 29.22
C GLY A 336 3.05 -10.25 29.30
N VAL A 337 3.70 -9.65 28.30
CA VAL A 337 5.16 -9.49 28.24
C VAL A 337 5.55 -8.07 28.66
N PRO A 338 6.25 -7.89 29.80
CA PRO A 338 6.74 -6.58 30.21
C PRO A 338 7.93 -6.14 29.35
N CYS A 339 7.88 -4.91 28.86
CA CYS A 339 8.98 -4.24 28.17
C CYS A 339 9.17 -2.83 28.74
N GLU A 340 10.38 -2.29 28.57
CA GLU A 340 10.71 -0.90 28.90
C GLU A 340 10.88 -0.12 27.60
N LEU A 341 10.02 0.86 27.37
CA LEU A 341 10.15 1.84 26.29
C LEU A 341 10.36 3.22 26.91
N LYS A 342 11.51 3.82 26.62
CA LYS A 342 11.90 5.19 27.01
C LYS A 342 11.99 6.06 25.75
N LYS A 343 12.45 7.31 25.90
CA LYS A 343 12.58 8.27 24.80
C LYS A 343 13.58 7.80 23.72
N ASP A 344 14.64 7.13 24.15
CA ASP A 344 15.85 6.82 23.37
C ASP A 344 16.25 5.35 23.45
N SER A 345 15.42 4.51 24.06
CA SER A 345 15.76 3.12 24.33
C SER A 345 14.56 2.21 24.47
N PHE A 346 14.74 0.96 24.04
CA PHE A 346 13.80 -0.14 24.20
C PHE A 346 14.53 -1.33 24.80
N SER A 347 13.89 -2.04 25.73
CA SER A 347 14.37 -3.34 26.18
C SER A 347 13.23 -4.29 26.55
N VAL A 348 13.45 -5.57 26.29
CA VAL A 348 12.54 -6.64 26.67
C VAL A 348 13.34 -7.88 27.04
N ARG A 349 12.95 -8.52 28.14
CA ARG A 349 13.60 -9.75 28.63
C ARG A 349 12.98 -10.99 27.96
N PRO A 350 13.67 -12.14 27.99
CA PRO A 350 13.08 -13.41 27.58
C PRO A 350 11.75 -13.66 28.29
N ALA A 351 10.70 -13.95 27.53
CA ALA A 351 9.37 -14.22 28.05
C ALA A 351 8.54 -15.04 27.06
N ARG A 352 7.50 -15.71 27.56
CA ARG A 352 6.49 -16.37 26.72
C ARG A 352 5.31 -15.45 26.49
N TYR A 353 4.75 -15.46 25.28
CA TYR A 353 3.52 -14.73 24.99
C TYR A 353 2.31 -15.46 25.58
N ALA A 354 1.48 -14.73 26.32
CA ALA A 354 0.11 -15.12 26.64
C ALA A 354 -0.85 -14.48 25.62
N VAL A 355 -0.83 -14.99 24.38
CA VAL A 355 -1.63 -14.42 23.28
C VAL A 355 -3.13 -14.61 23.56
N PRO A 356 -3.94 -13.55 23.52
CA PRO A 356 -5.40 -13.67 23.67
C PRO A 356 -6.04 -14.53 22.58
N LYS A 357 -7.16 -15.18 22.91
CA LYS A 357 -7.95 -15.93 21.92
C LYS A 357 -8.53 -15.02 20.83
N ASN A 358 -8.98 -13.82 21.21
CA ASN A 358 -9.50 -12.79 20.32
C ASN A 358 -8.83 -11.43 20.64
N PRO A 359 -7.62 -11.16 20.13
CA PRO A 359 -6.94 -9.89 20.32
C PRO A 359 -7.76 -8.72 19.77
N ALA A 360 -7.76 -7.60 20.50
CA ALA A 360 -8.46 -6.40 20.07
C ALA A 360 -7.59 -5.61 19.09
N ILE A 361 -7.89 -5.72 17.80
CA ILE A 361 -7.17 -4.94 16.77
C ILE A 361 -7.81 -3.58 16.63
N SER A 362 -6.99 -2.54 16.70
CA SER A 362 -7.44 -1.16 16.55
C SER A 362 -7.97 -0.87 15.14
N LEU A 363 -8.82 0.14 15.02
CA LEU A 363 -9.21 0.70 13.73
C LEU A 363 -8.00 1.28 13.01
N ASP A 364 -7.98 1.16 11.68
CA ASP A 364 -7.04 1.86 10.81
C ASP A 364 -7.48 3.33 10.68
N PRO A 365 -6.73 4.30 11.24
CA PRO A 365 -7.17 5.69 11.26
C PRO A 365 -7.34 6.28 9.87
N MET A 366 -6.39 6.02 8.97
CA MET A 366 -6.36 6.63 7.63
C MET A 366 -7.49 6.10 6.75
N LEU A 367 -7.71 4.79 6.73
CA LEU A 367 -8.83 4.21 6.00
C LEU A 367 -10.17 4.66 6.61
N CYS A 368 -10.28 4.71 7.94
CA CYS A 368 -11.49 5.19 8.61
C CYS A 368 -11.78 6.66 8.29
N ALA A 369 -10.76 7.54 8.23
CA ALA A 369 -10.94 8.96 7.95
C ALA A 369 -11.73 9.22 6.66
N SER A 370 -11.49 8.39 5.63
CA SER A 370 -12.20 8.50 4.34
C SER A 370 -13.72 8.28 4.45
N VAL A 371 -14.18 7.43 5.37
CA VAL A 371 -15.61 7.16 5.61
C VAL A 371 -16.17 8.14 6.63
N LEU A 372 -15.40 8.46 7.67
CA LEU A 372 -15.78 9.41 8.71
C LEU A 372 -15.94 10.85 8.18
N ALA A 373 -15.27 11.21 7.08
CA ALA A 373 -15.40 12.50 6.43
C ALA A 373 -16.65 12.62 5.52
N VAL A 374 -17.31 11.50 5.15
CA VAL A 374 -18.46 11.53 4.22
C VAL A 374 -19.61 12.43 4.68
N PRO A 375 -19.98 12.50 5.99
CA PRO A 375 -20.98 13.43 6.48
C PRO A 375 -20.75 14.89 6.06
N TYR A 376 -19.51 15.31 5.83
CA TYR A 376 -19.24 16.66 5.33
C TYR A 376 -19.83 16.91 3.93
N ALA A 377 -19.80 15.89 3.06
CA ALA A 377 -20.29 15.96 1.69
C ALA A 377 -21.79 15.67 1.56
N THR A 378 -22.35 14.77 2.39
CA THR A 378 -23.75 14.30 2.27
C THR A 378 -24.66 14.65 3.44
N GLU A 379 -24.12 15.12 4.58
CA GLU A 379 -24.84 15.15 5.86
C GLU A 379 -25.08 13.72 6.42
N GLY A 380 -25.68 13.63 7.61
CA GLY A 380 -25.92 12.37 8.32
C GLY A 380 -24.84 12.00 9.35
N LYS A 381 -24.90 10.74 9.81
CA LYS A 381 -24.07 10.19 10.88
C LYS A 381 -23.38 8.88 10.48
N VAL A 382 -22.06 8.84 10.69
CA VAL A 382 -21.25 7.62 10.51
C VAL A 382 -20.79 7.09 11.87
N VAL A 383 -21.02 5.80 12.10
CA VAL A 383 -20.49 5.05 13.25
C VAL A 383 -19.62 3.90 12.73
N LEU A 384 -18.33 3.92 13.09
CA LEU A 384 -17.41 2.83 12.80
C LEU A 384 -17.13 2.03 14.07
N LYS A 385 -17.52 0.76 14.07
CA LYS A 385 -17.29 -0.16 15.19
C LYS A 385 -15.84 -0.63 15.19
N GLY A 386 -15.19 -0.44 16.33
CA GLY A 386 -13.83 -0.85 16.62
C GLY A 386 -13.14 0.11 17.59
N ARG A 387 -12.04 -0.35 18.18
CA ARG A 387 -11.23 0.46 19.09
C ARG A 387 -10.50 1.54 18.30
N TRP A 388 -10.88 2.80 18.48
CA TRP A 388 -10.14 3.94 17.92
C TRP A 388 -8.78 4.11 18.62
N PRO A 389 -7.67 4.21 17.89
CA PRO A 389 -6.34 4.31 18.50
C PRO A 389 -5.98 5.76 18.88
N ALA A 390 -6.78 6.39 19.75
CA ALA A 390 -6.69 7.81 20.12
C ALA A 390 -5.30 8.28 20.64
N LYS A 391 -4.43 7.35 21.08
CA LYS A 391 -3.06 7.65 21.53
C LYS A 391 -2.05 7.78 20.38
N ARG A 392 -2.43 7.47 19.15
CA ARG A 392 -1.57 7.64 17.97
C ARG A 392 -1.70 9.08 17.47
N ARG A 393 -0.57 9.69 17.07
CA ARG A 393 -0.53 11.06 16.54
C ARG A 393 -1.56 11.24 15.42
N ILE A 394 -1.50 10.39 14.41
CA ILE A 394 -2.40 10.43 13.24
C ILE A 394 -3.89 10.37 13.61
N ALA A 395 -4.26 9.62 14.66
CA ALA A 395 -5.64 9.56 15.10
C ALA A 395 -6.11 10.91 15.66
N GLY A 396 -5.25 11.59 16.44
CA GLY A 396 -5.52 12.95 16.92
C GLY A 396 -5.56 14.01 15.81
N GLU A 397 -4.70 13.87 14.80
CA GLU A 397 -4.74 14.74 13.59
C GLU A 397 -6.06 14.56 12.84
N ILE A 398 -6.51 13.31 12.66
CA ILE A 398 -7.80 13.00 12.02
C ILE A 398 -8.98 13.57 12.83
N GLU A 399 -8.97 13.40 14.16
CA GLU A 399 -10.02 13.97 15.02
C GLU A 399 -10.07 15.50 14.89
N SER A 400 -8.91 16.15 14.82
CA SER A 400 -8.81 17.60 14.63
C SER A 400 -9.27 18.03 13.25
N PHE A 401 -8.85 17.31 12.21
CA PHE A 401 -9.31 17.50 10.83
C PHE A 401 -10.83 17.41 10.72
N LEU A 402 -11.45 16.36 11.26
CA LEU A 402 -12.90 16.17 11.23
C LEU A 402 -13.65 17.27 11.99
N LYS A 403 -13.11 17.75 13.11
CA LYS A 403 -13.67 18.90 13.83
C LYS A 403 -13.56 20.19 13.01
N SER A 404 -12.47 20.40 12.28
CA SER A 404 -12.30 21.53 11.36
C SER A 404 -13.27 21.49 10.17
N LEU A 405 -13.84 20.33 9.84
CA LEU A 405 -14.95 20.21 8.88
C LEU A 405 -16.32 20.63 9.48
N GLY A 406 -16.37 20.93 10.78
CA GLY A 406 -17.61 21.24 11.49
C GLY A 406 -18.36 20.02 12.02
N CYS A 407 -17.70 18.86 12.10
CA CYS A 407 -18.30 17.63 12.63
C CYS A 407 -18.12 17.51 14.16
N THR A 408 -19.11 16.93 14.83
CA THR A 408 -18.92 16.35 16.17
C THR A 408 -18.21 15.00 16.02
N VAL A 409 -17.16 14.79 16.81
CA VAL A 409 -16.43 13.51 16.88
C VAL A 409 -16.57 12.95 18.29
N ASN A 410 -17.24 11.80 18.42
CA ASN A 410 -17.42 11.09 19.69
C ASN A 410 -16.69 9.74 19.62
N VAL A 411 -15.69 9.57 20.48
CA VAL A 411 -14.92 8.32 20.59
C VAL A 411 -15.34 7.57 21.84
N SER A 412 -15.75 6.31 21.68
CA SER A 412 -16.02 5.39 22.78
C SER A 412 -14.93 4.30 22.85
N LYS A 413 -15.11 3.31 23.72
CA LYS A 413 -14.21 2.15 23.78
C LYS A 413 -14.40 1.20 22.59
N GLU A 414 -15.58 1.21 21.98
CA GLU A 414 -16.00 0.21 21.00
C GLU A 414 -16.29 0.80 19.62
N ASP A 415 -16.35 2.13 19.50
CA ASP A 415 -16.63 2.80 18.23
C ASP A 415 -16.09 4.25 18.19
N ILE A 416 -16.12 4.81 16.98
CA ILE A 416 -16.00 6.24 16.72
C ILE A 416 -17.22 6.68 15.91
N THR A 417 -17.82 7.79 16.33
CA THR A 417 -19.02 8.37 15.75
C THR A 417 -18.74 9.78 15.25
N VAL A 418 -19.11 10.08 14.02
CA VAL A 418 -18.95 11.39 13.39
C VAL A 418 -20.25 11.83 12.75
N GLU A 419 -20.66 13.06 13.05
CA GLU A 419 -21.89 13.68 12.56
C GLU A 419 -21.61 15.14 12.23
N LEU A 420 -22.12 15.62 11.09
CA LEU A 420 -21.95 17.02 10.71
C LEU A 420 -22.88 17.90 11.56
N ASN A 421 -22.34 18.89 12.27
CA ASN A 421 -23.18 19.89 12.96
C ASN A 421 -23.52 21.06 12.04
N ALA A 422 -22.49 21.76 11.58
CA ALA A 422 -22.60 22.96 10.77
C ALA A 422 -21.33 23.11 9.94
N ARG A 423 -21.49 23.39 8.64
CA ARG A 423 -20.33 23.61 7.76
C ARG A 423 -19.66 24.94 8.13
N PRO A 424 -18.32 24.97 8.29
CA PRO A 424 -17.59 26.19 8.58
C PRO A 424 -17.62 27.14 7.37
N GLU A 425 -17.53 28.45 7.63
CA GLU A 425 -17.47 29.46 6.57
C GLU A 425 -16.19 29.34 5.73
N ALA A 426 -15.08 29.01 6.40
CA ALA A 426 -13.78 28.82 5.78
C ALA A 426 -13.10 27.56 6.31
N LEU A 427 -12.42 26.86 5.41
CA LEU A 427 -11.56 25.73 5.74
C LEU A 427 -10.10 26.18 5.79
N ASP A 428 -9.43 25.87 6.89
CA ASP A 428 -7.99 26.04 7.06
C ASP A 428 -7.43 24.82 7.79
N PHE A 429 -6.42 24.18 7.21
CA PHE A 429 -5.82 22.96 7.71
C PHE A 429 -4.31 23.13 7.82
N GLU A 430 -3.75 22.82 8.98
CA GLU A 430 -2.30 22.83 9.22
C GLU A 430 -1.79 21.38 9.18
N LEU A 431 -1.25 20.96 8.03
CA LEU A 431 -0.89 19.55 7.74
C LEU A 431 0.58 19.39 7.30
N GLU A 432 1.47 20.32 7.65
CA GLU A 432 2.90 20.28 7.29
C GLU A 432 3.59 19.02 7.82
N HIS A 433 3.11 18.49 8.94
CA HIS A 433 3.62 17.27 9.58
C HIS A 433 2.69 16.06 9.41
N CYS A 434 1.70 16.15 8.52
CA CYS A 434 0.74 15.08 8.25
C CYS A 434 0.29 15.10 6.77
N SER A 435 1.26 14.94 5.87
CA SER A 435 1.05 15.01 4.43
C SER A 435 0.08 13.94 3.91
N GLU A 436 -0.10 12.85 4.64
CA GLU A 436 -1.02 11.75 4.32
C GLU A 436 -2.49 12.20 4.34
N LEU A 437 -2.84 13.22 5.14
CA LEU A 437 -4.18 13.79 5.20
C LEU A 437 -4.45 14.84 4.12
N VAL A 438 -3.42 15.36 3.46
CA VAL A 438 -3.55 16.43 2.46
C VAL A 438 -4.51 16.05 1.32
N PRO A 439 -4.50 14.83 0.76
CA PRO A 439 -5.50 14.44 -0.25
C PRO A 439 -6.94 14.58 0.25
N LEU A 440 -7.22 14.18 1.49
CA LEU A 440 -8.55 14.27 2.08
C LEU A 440 -8.95 15.71 2.41
N ALA A 441 -8.01 16.53 2.87
CA ALA A 441 -8.22 17.97 3.09
C ALA A 441 -8.44 18.75 1.78
N LEU A 442 -7.73 18.35 0.71
CA LEU A 442 -7.94 18.86 -0.64
C LEU A 442 -9.34 18.47 -1.13
N ALA A 443 -9.74 17.21 -0.95
CA ALA A 443 -11.10 16.77 -1.28
C ALA A 443 -12.17 17.57 -0.53
N ALA A 444 -12.02 17.78 0.78
CA ALA A 444 -12.93 18.62 1.56
C ALA A 444 -12.96 20.06 1.03
N SER A 445 -11.80 20.64 0.68
CA SER A 445 -11.71 21.99 0.11
C SER A 445 -12.33 22.09 -1.29
N LEU A 446 -12.31 21.01 -2.07
CA LEU A 446 -12.98 20.91 -3.37
C LEU A 446 -14.49 20.72 -3.21
N VAL A 447 -14.93 20.03 -2.15
CA VAL A 447 -16.35 19.90 -1.77
C VAL A 447 -16.92 21.24 -1.31
N ALA A 448 -16.12 22.02 -0.57
CA ALA A 448 -16.50 23.33 -0.07
C ALA A 448 -16.66 24.36 -1.21
N LYS A 449 -17.80 25.06 -1.24
CA LYS A 449 -18.00 26.22 -2.13
C LYS A 449 -17.04 27.36 -1.81
N SER A 450 -16.69 27.57 -0.54
CA SER A 450 -15.73 28.58 -0.12
C SER A 450 -14.28 28.24 -0.51
N GLY A 451 -14.00 26.99 -0.89
CA GLY A 451 -12.64 26.50 -1.06
C GLY A 451 -11.97 26.23 0.28
N GLY A 452 -10.64 26.34 0.34
CA GLY A 452 -9.89 26.06 1.55
C GLY A 452 -8.41 26.38 1.44
N ARG A 453 -7.74 26.45 2.59
CA ARG A 453 -6.30 26.60 2.73
C ARG A 453 -5.74 25.36 3.42
N ILE A 454 -4.65 24.82 2.89
CA ILE A 454 -4.02 23.61 3.41
C ILE A 454 -2.53 23.88 3.48
N ALA A 455 -1.96 23.96 4.67
CA ALA A 455 -0.53 23.98 4.83
C ALA A 455 0.04 22.58 4.55
N ILE A 456 1.14 22.54 3.80
CA ILE A 456 1.74 21.32 3.26
C ILE A 456 3.24 21.34 3.49
N ALA A 457 3.84 20.15 3.58
CA ALA A 457 5.28 19.99 3.55
C ALA A 457 5.86 20.53 2.22
N GLU A 458 7.11 20.99 2.25
CA GLU A 458 7.78 21.58 1.07
C GLU A 458 7.91 20.59 -0.10
N ASP A 459 8.01 19.30 0.19
CA ASP A 459 8.19 18.20 -0.77
C ASP A 459 6.86 17.58 -1.25
N PHE A 460 5.71 18.11 -0.80
CA PHE A 460 4.41 17.61 -1.21
C PHE A 460 4.19 17.78 -2.72
N ASP A 461 3.69 16.73 -3.38
CA ASP A 461 3.36 16.73 -4.81
C ASP A 461 2.16 17.64 -5.13
N SER A 462 2.47 18.92 -5.22
CA SER A 462 1.54 19.99 -5.51
C SER A 462 1.03 19.95 -6.95
N ALA A 463 1.75 19.30 -7.87
CA ALA A 463 1.35 19.19 -9.27
C ALA A 463 0.14 18.27 -9.43
N THR A 464 0.11 17.15 -8.69
CA THR A 464 -1.08 16.28 -8.63
C THR A 464 -2.29 17.03 -8.08
N ALA A 465 -2.12 17.86 -7.04
CA ALA A 465 -3.22 18.66 -6.49
C ALA A 465 -3.79 19.67 -7.51
N MET A 466 -2.92 20.31 -8.29
CA MET A 466 -3.32 21.21 -9.37
C MET A 466 -4.08 20.47 -10.48
N ASP A 467 -3.56 19.34 -10.97
CA ASP A 467 -4.21 18.53 -12.01
C ASP A 467 -5.61 18.06 -11.58
N LEU A 468 -5.75 17.59 -10.32
CA LEU A 468 -7.05 17.21 -9.78
C LEU A 468 -8.02 18.41 -9.71
N GLY A 469 -7.53 19.57 -9.27
CA GLY A 469 -8.29 20.81 -9.26
C GLY A 469 -8.82 21.18 -10.65
N ASP A 470 -7.94 21.20 -11.65
CA ASP A 470 -8.29 21.53 -13.04
C ASP A 470 -9.34 20.56 -13.60
N ARG A 471 -9.22 19.25 -13.32
CA ARG A 471 -10.22 18.24 -13.72
C ARG A 471 -11.57 18.41 -13.05
N LEU A 472 -11.63 19.08 -11.91
CA LEU A 472 -12.87 19.40 -11.19
C LEU A 472 -13.35 20.84 -11.44
N GLY A 473 -12.69 21.57 -12.35
CA GLY A 473 -13.01 22.96 -12.66
C GLY A 473 -12.71 23.93 -11.51
N ARG A 474 -11.76 23.60 -10.62
CA ARG A 474 -11.40 24.37 -9.43
C ARG A 474 -9.94 24.83 -9.52
N PHE A 475 -9.70 26.12 -9.31
CA PHE A 475 -8.33 26.65 -9.27
C PHE A 475 -7.67 26.35 -7.93
N VAL A 476 -6.64 25.49 -7.97
CA VAL A 476 -5.74 25.19 -6.85
C VAL A 476 -4.43 25.96 -7.05
N ARG A 477 -4.15 26.92 -6.16
CA ARG A 477 -2.92 27.72 -6.21
C ARG A 477 -1.91 27.17 -5.22
N VAL A 478 -0.68 27.00 -5.69
CA VAL A 478 0.45 26.62 -4.84
C VAL A 478 1.16 27.89 -4.39
N LYS A 479 1.31 28.03 -3.08
CA LYS A 479 2.14 29.03 -2.40
C LYS A 479 3.22 28.29 -1.61
N PRO A 480 4.31 28.96 -1.20
CA PRO A 480 5.31 28.35 -0.32
C PRO A 480 4.64 27.69 0.90
N GLY A 481 4.82 26.37 1.05
CA GLY A 481 4.25 25.57 2.14
C GLY A 481 2.72 25.50 2.20
N ARG A 482 1.99 25.86 1.14
CA ARG A 482 0.52 25.94 1.20
C ARG A 482 -0.19 25.73 -0.13
N LEU A 483 -1.29 24.98 -0.11
CA LEU A 483 -2.29 24.92 -1.18
C LEU A 483 -3.47 25.84 -0.85
N VAL A 484 -3.98 26.53 -1.87
CA VAL A 484 -5.18 27.37 -1.76
C VAL A 484 -6.17 26.97 -2.84
N VAL A 485 -7.26 26.33 -2.44
CA VAL A 485 -8.40 26.06 -3.31
C VAL A 485 -9.28 27.31 -3.30
N THR A 486 -9.47 27.92 -4.47
CA THR A 486 -10.27 29.16 -4.59
C THR A 486 -11.75 28.85 -4.40
N GLY A 487 -12.57 29.73 -3.81
CA GLY A 487 -14.03 29.53 -3.78
C GLY A 487 -14.70 29.52 -5.17
N SER A 488 -15.86 28.88 -5.29
CA SER A 488 -16.70 28.87 -6.50
C SER A 488 -18.17 28.68 -6.16
N ASP A 489 -19.01 29.58 -6.65
CA ASP A 489 -20.47 29.48 -6.52
C ASP A 489 -21.03 28.27 -7.27
N ARG A 490 -20.39 27.89 -8.38
CA ARG A 490 -20.75 26.70 -9.18
C ARG A 490 -20.36 25.39 -8.50
N GLY A 491 -19.52 25.44 -7.46
CA GLY A 491 -18.93 24.25 -6.85
C GLY A 491 -17.97 23.51 -7.78
N SER A 492 -17.68 22.25 -7.45
CA SER A 492 -16.85 21.34 -8.25
C SER A 492 -17.70 20.57 -9.26
N SER A 493 -17.15 20.35 -10.46
CA SER A 493 -17.78 19.54 -11.49
C SER A 493 -16.71 18.83 -12.29
N TRP A 494 -16.89 17.53 -12.52
CA TRP A 494 -15.95 16.76 -13.34
C TRP A 494 -16.02 17.25 -14.78
N VAL A 495 -14.92 17.77 -15.30
CA VAL A 495 -14.84 18.25 -16.69
C VAL A 495 -15.15 17.07 -17.61
N GLU A 496 -16.20 17.20 -18.44
CA GLU A 496 -16.61 16.20 -19.42
C GLU A 496 -15.47 15.91 -20.40
N SER A 497 -14.69 14.90 -20.06
CA SER A 497 -13.62 14.34 -20.88
C SER A 497 -13.78 12.82 -20.85
N GLU A 498 -13.45 12.16 -21.97
CA GLU A 498 -13.37 10.70 -22.00
C GLU A 498 -12.15 10.16 -21.22
N GLU A 499 -11.31 11.05 -20.68
CA GLU A 499 -10.04 10.71 -20.06
C GLU A 499 -10.20 10.37 -18.57
N SER A 500 -9.84 9.14 -18.22
CA SER A 500 -9.74 8.74 -16.81
C SER A 500 -8.52 9.37 -16.14
N TRP A 501 -8.62 9.58 -14.83
CA TRP A 501 -7.55 10.08 -13.98
C TRP A 501 -6.83 8.94 -13.28
N VAL A 502 -5.50 9.04 -13.19
CA VAL A 502 -4.66 8.05 -12.51
C VAL A 502 -4.35 8.60 -11.13
N SER A 503 -4.88 7.92 -10.11
CA SER A 503 -4.63 8.29 -8.72
C SER A 503 -3.22 7.86 -8.28
N PRO A 504 -2.43 8.72 -7.62
CA PRO A 504 -1.07 8.33 -7.20
C PRO A 504 -1.03 7.28 -6.09
N THR A 505 -1.97 7.34 -5.14
CA THR A 505 -2.02 6.42 -3.98
C THR A 505 -3.46 6.02 -3.63
N ALA A 506 -3.60 5.08 -2.69
CA ALA A 506 -4.89 4.72 -2.13
C ALA A 506 -5.59 5.92 -1.45
N ASP A 507 -4.84 6.79 -0.77
CA ASP A 507 -5.38 7.96 -0.06
C ASP A 507 -6.00 8.98 -1.02
N TRP A 508 -5.34 9.23 -2.15
CA TRP A 508 -5.90 10.04 -3.25
C TRP A 508 -7.17 9.43 -3.83
N THR A 509 -7.23 8.10 -3.91
CA THR A 509 -8.41 7.38 -4.41
C THR A 509 -9.59 7.52 -3.45
N LEU A 510 -9.34 7.39 -2.15
CA LEU A 510 -10.34 7.59 -1.10
C LEU A 510 -10.83 9.04 -1.02
N ALA A 511 -9.91 10.00 -1.15
CA ALA A 511 -10.24 11.42 -1.25
C ALA A 511 -11.13 11.70 -2.48
N LEU A 512 -10.82 11.10 -3.63
CA LEU A 512 -11.64 11.23 -4.84
C LEU A 512 -13.05 10.66 -4.66
N ALA A 513 -13.19 9.57 -3.89
CA ALA A 513 -14.49 9.02 -3.53
C ALA A 513 -15.33 10.04 -2.72
N LEU A 514 -14.72 10.78 -1.78
CA LEU A 514 -15.39 11.88 -1.06
C LEU A 514 -15.87 12.98 -2.01
N VAL A 515 -15.01 13.46 -2.93
CA VAL A 515 -15.38 14.50 -3.90
C VAL A 515 -16.54 14.06 -4.80
N SER A 516 -16.59 12.77 -5.16
CA SER A 516 -17.61 12.26 -6.07
C SER A 516 -19.05 12.35 -5.55
N PHE A 517 -19.25 12.59 -4.26
CA PHE A 517 -20.58 12.86 -3.68
C PHE A 517 -21.16 14.20 -4.14
N VAL A 518 -20.32 15.20 -4.41
CA VAL A 518 -20.78 16.51 -4.94
C VAL A 518 -20.49 16.68 -6.43
N ALA A 519 -19.48 15.99 -6.95
CA ALA A 519 -19.11 15.99 -8.37
C ALA A 519 -19.18 14.57 -8.92
N PRO A 520 -20.38 14.01 -9.15
CA PRO A 520 -20.53 12.63 -9.62
C PRO A 520 -20.04 12.49 -11.07
N GLY A 521 -19.61 11.27 -11.43
CA GLY A 521 -19.17 10.94 -12.78
C GLY A 521 -17.67 10.92 -13.01
N ILE A 522 -16.87 11.10 -11.95
CA ILE A 522 -15.41 11.01 -12.00
C ILE A 522 -14.96 9.66 -12.54
N LEU A 523 -14.00 9.69 -13.46
CA LEU A 523 -13.46 8.51 -14.14
C LEU A 523 -12.09 8.13 -13.55
N LEU A 524 -12.01 7.07 -12.75
CA LEU A 524 -10.77 6.57 -12.15
C LEU A 524 -10.14 5.46 -13.00
N ALA A 525 -8.86 5.61 -13.37
CA ALA A 525 -8.14 4.69 -14.25
C ALA A 525 -7.63 3.42 -13.55
N ASN A 526 -7.27 3.54 -12.27
CA ASN A 526 -6.57 2.54 -11.47
C ASN A 526 -7.29 2.20 -10.14
N PRO A 527 -8.57 1.77 -10.17
CA PRO A 527 -9.31 1.37 -8.96
C PRO A 527 -8.67 0.19 -8.19
N GLY A 528 -7.78 -0.56 -8.87
CA GLY A 528 -7.07 -1.70 -8.30
C GLY A 528 -6.07 -1.36 -7.20
N ASP A 529 -5.58 -0.12 -7.15
CA ASP A 529 -4.59 0.29 -6.14
C ASP A 529 -5.23 0.47 -4.77
N LEU A 530 -6.48 0.94 -4.70
CA LEU A 530 -7.24 0.90 -3.45
C LEU A 530 -7.64 -0.54 -3.08
N ALA A 531 -7.97 -1.37 -4.08
CA ALA A 531 -8.34 -2.76 -3.83
C ALA A 531 -7.18 -3.62 -3.28
N SER A 532 -5.92 -3.18 -3.44
CA SER A 532 -4.76 -3.85 -2.81
C SER A 532 -4.59 -3.48 -1.33
N VAL A 533 -5.27 -2.43 -0.84
CA VAL A 533 -5.24 -1.98 0.56
C VAL A 533 -6.55 -2.35 1.26
N TRP A 534 -7.68 -1.95 0.66
CA TRP A 534 -9.04 -2.21 1.14
C TRP A 534 -9.95 -2.79 0.04
N PRO A 535 -9.80 -4.08 -0.30
CA PRO A 535 -10.57 -4.77 -1.35
C PRO A 535 -12.08 -4.53 -1.34
N ASP A 536 -12.70 -4.51 -0.15
CA ASP A 536 -14.15 -4.44 0.01
C ASP A 536 -14.71 -3.00 -0.09
N PHE A 537 -13.85 -1.99 -0.15
CA PHE A 537 -14.26 -0.57 -0.17
C PHE A 537 -15.23 -0.27 -1.31
N TRP A 538 -14.93 -0.70 -2.54
CA TRP A 538 -15.78 -0.40 -3.69
C TRP A 538 -17.18 -0.99 -3.57
N GLN A 539 -17.30 -2.15 -2.93
CA GLN A 539 -18.61 -2.75 -2.65
C GLN A 539 -19.38 -1.93 -1.61
N LEU A 540 -18.71 -1.46 -0.55
CA LEU A 540 -19.32 -0.55 0.43
C LEU A 540 -19.78 0.75 -0.25
N PHE A 541 -18.87 1.39 -1.00
CA PHE A 541 -19.10 2.67 -1.66
C PHE A 541 -20.27 2.63 -2.65
N VAL A 542 -20.33 1.64 -3.56
CA VAL A 542 -21.39 1.53 -4.57
C VAL A 542 -22.77 1.24 -3.94
N ASN A 543 -22.79 0.58 -2.79
CA ASN A 543 -24.01 0.27 -2.05
C ASN A 543 -24.40 1.38 -1.05
N GLY A 544 -23.77 2.55 -1.09
CA GLY A 544 -24.06 3.65 -0.18
C GLY A 544 -23.70 3.33 1.28
N PHE A 545 -22.66 2.52 1.49
CA PHE A 545 -22.20 2.01 2.79
C PHE A 545 -23.26 1.25 3.60
N VAL A 546 -24.33 0.79 2.95
CA VAL A 546 -25.30 -0.12 3.57
C VAL A 546 -24.72 -1.54 3.55
N PRO A 547 -24.52 -2.19 4.72
CA PRO A 547 -24.03 -3.56 4.76
C PRO A 547 -25.07 -4.48 4.10
N GLN A 548 -24.65 -5.22 3.06
CA GLN A 548 -25.52 -6.25 2.50
C GLN A 548 -25.50 -7.47 3.44
N PRO A 549 -26.66 -8.10 3.71
CA PRO A 549 -26.64 -9.41 4.36
C PRO A 549 -25.81 -10.36 3.49
N ASP A 550 -24.96 -11.16 4.11
CA ASP A 550 -24.24 -12.23 3.43
C ASP A 550 -25.24 -12.98 2.56
N LYS A 551 -25.03 -13.00 1.24
CA LYS A 551 -25.79 -13.89 0.37
C LYS A 551 -25.56 -15.29 0.93
N LYS A 552 -26.59 -15.89 1.52
CA LYS A 552 -26.61 -17.33 1.79
C LYS A 552 -26.24 -17.97 0.47
N GLU A 553 -25.02 -18.50 0.36
CA GLU A 553 -24.71 -19.44 -0.72
C GLU A 553 -25.86 -20.47 -0.67
N PRO A 554 -26.52 -20.75 -1.81
CA PRO A 554 -27.48 -21.84 -1.84
C PRO A 554 -26.79 -23.05 -1.21
N GLU A 555 -27.47 -23.76 -0.32
CA GLU A 555 -27.00 -25.06 0.17
C GLU A 555 -26.94 -26.02 -1.03
N GLU A 556 -25.93 -25.88 -1.88
CA GLU A 556 -25.48 -26.95 -2.75
C GLU A 556 -24.88 -28.00 -1.82
N SER A 557 -25.73 -28.97 -1.48
CA SER A 557 -25.36 -30.22 -0.84
C SER A 557 -24.00 -30.71 -1.37
N GLY A 558 -22.95 -30.58 -0.54
CA GLY A 558 -21.68 -31.27 -0.73
C GLY A 558 -20.41 -30.44 -1.00
N LYS A 559 -20.45 -29.12 -1.16
CA LYS A 559 -19.21 -28.32 -1.25
C LYS A 559 -19.00 -27.45 -0.01
N LYS A 560 -17.98 -27.81 0.78
CA LYS A 560 -17.46 -27.01 1.91
C LYS A 560 -17.30 -25.56 1.44
N GLY A 561 -17.90 -24.63 2.19
CA GLY A 561 -17.74 -23.18 1.99
C GLY A 561 -16.29 -22.83 1.70
N ARG A 562 -16.09 -21.82 0.83
CA ARG A 562 -14.83 -21.51 0.13
C ARG A 562 -13.65 -21.33 1.09
N ARG A 563 -13.08 -22.45 1.56
CA ARG A 563 -11.83 -22.50 2.34
C ARG A 563 -10.72 -22.11 1.39
N VAL A 564 -10.25 -20.88 1.51
CA VAL A 564 -8.98 -20.50 0.91
C VAL A 564 -7.91 -21.07 1.83
N ARG A 565 -7.46 -22.30 1.55
CA ARG A 565 -6.18 -22.75 2.07
C ARG A 565 -5.12 -21.84 1.46
N ILE A 566 -4.57 -20.97 2.30
CA ILE A 566 -3.43 -20.14 1.96
C ILE A 566 -2.23 -21.10 1.92
N GLY A 567 -1.93 -21.60 0.72
CA GLY A 567 -0.89 -22.60 0.48
C GLY A 567 0.51 -22.03 0.32
#